data_AF-A0A964ZF47-F1
#
_entry.id   AF-A0A964ZF47-F1
#
_cell.length_a   1.000
_cell.length_b   1.000
_cell.length_c   1.000
_cell.angle_alpha   90.00
_cell.angle_beta   90.00
_cell.angle_gamma   90.00
#
_symmetry.space_group_name_H-M   'P 1'
#
loop_
_entity.id
_entity.type
_entity.pdbx_description
1 polymer ?
#
loop_
_entity_poly.entity_id
_entity_poly.type
_entity_poly.pdbx_seq_one_letter_code
_entity_poly.pdbx_strand_id
1 'polypeptide(L)'
;MNYPTEAKPQCWRAVAIFEDRSEQLVYLGRSSTQVRAGLAQAFFEVFEDDEEREQIKTIALQRWHGAPDAGKWMHQTNLAVPLKAKLVKSA
;
A
#
# COMPACT_ATOMS: atom_id res chain seq x y z
N MET A 1 -12.71 -31.38 8.98
CA MET A 1 -12.02 -30.44 8.07
C MET A 1 -12.51 -29.04 8.43
N ASN A 2 -11.74 -28.28 9.23
CA ASN A 2 -12.07 -26.87 9.51
C ASN A 2 -11.48 -26.05 8.37
N TYR A 3 -12.30 -25.69 7.39
CA TYR A 3 -11.89 -24.71 6.39
C TYR A 3 -11.71 -23.37 7.13
N PRO A 4 -10.56 -22.71 7.04
CA PRO A 4 -10.42 -21.36 7.56
C PRO A 4 -11.50 -20.50 6.90
N THR A 5 -12.33 -19.85 7.72
CA THR A 5 -13.26 -18.81 7.26
C THR A 5 -12.48 -17.84 6.40
N GLU A 6 -12.92 -17.68 5.16
CA GLU A 6 -12.29 -16.82 4.15
C GLU A 6 -11.81 -15.51 4.80
N ALA A 7 -10.49 -15.28 4.76
CA ALA A 7 -9.93 -14.05 5.27
C ALA A 7 -10.62 -12.88 4.54
N LYS A 8 -11.09 -11.87 5.30
CA LYS A 8 -11.77 -10.70 4.70
C LYS A 8 -10.94 -10.19 3.50
N PRO A 9 -11.58 -9.90 2.36
CA PRO A 9 -10.87 -9.55 1.14
C PRO A 9 -9.99 -8.32 1.37
N GLN A 10 -8.73 -8.39 0.92
CA GLN A 10 -7.80 -7.29 0.99
C GLN A 10 -8.04 -6.31 -0.17
N CYS A 11 -9.11 -5.54 -0.04
CA CYS A 11 -9.58 -4.65 -1.10
C CYS A 11 -8.94 -3.25 -1.08
N TRP A 12 -7.86 -3.03 -0.33
CA TRP A 12 -7.16 -1.75 -0.24
C TRP A 12 -5.66 -1.93 -0.47
N ARG A 13 -5.05 -1.07 -1.28
CA ARG A 13 -3.60 -1.10 -1.52
C ARG A 13 -2.97 0.29 -1.53
N ALA A 14 -1.69 0.36 -1.16
CA ALA A 14 -0.82 1.50 -1.41
C ALA A 14 0.15 1.15 -2.54
N VAL A 15 0.26 2.04 -3.51
CA VAL A 15 1.12 1.89 -4.70
C VAL A 15 2.03 3.11 -4.79
N ALA A 16 3.34 2.89 -4.84
CA ALA A 16 4.31 3.94 -5.14
C ALA A 16 4.27 4.25 -6.64
N ILE A 17 4.29 5.53 -6.99
CA ILE A 17 4.36 6.03 -8.36
C ILE A 17 5.70 6.74 -8.52
N PHE A 18 6.51 6.24 -9.44
CA PHE A 18 7.85 6.76 -9.74
C PHE A 18 7.81 7.89 -10.75
N GLU A 19 8.95 8.58 -10.95
CA GLU A 19 9.07 9.66 -11.93
C GLU A 19 8.72 9.23 -13.37
N ASP A 20 9.08 8.00 -13.73
CA ASP A 20 8.80 7.39 -15.04
C ASP A 20 7.35 6.88 -15.16
N ARG A 21 6.53 7.09 -14.12
CA ARG A 21 5.15 6.62 -13.97
C ARG A 21 5.00 5.11 -13.80
N SER A 22 6.09 4.38 -13.58
CA SER A 22 6.00 3.00 -13.13
C SER A 22 5.30 2.95 -11.76
N GLU A 23 4.66 1.81 -11.49
CA GLU A 23 3.89 1.57 -10.27
C GLU A 23 4.45 0.36 -9.53
N GLN A 24 4.69 0.49 -8.22
CA GLN A 24 5.11 -0.63 -7.37
C GLN A 24 4.19 -0.78 -6.16
N LEU A 25 3.76 -2.01 -5.91
CA LEU A 25 2.93 -2.33 -4.75
C LEU A 25 3.77 -2.20 -3.47
N VAL A 26 3.30 -1.39 -2.51
CA VAL A 26 3.97 -1.21 -1.22
C VAL A 26 3.27 -2.00 -0.13
N TYR A 27 1.94 -1.92 -0.08
CA TYR A 27 1.16 -2.57 0.98
C TYR A 27 -0.24 -2.96 0.48
N LEU A 28 -0.74 -4.10 0.95
CA LEU A 28 -2.08 -4.62 0.67
C LEU A 28 -2.79 -4.93 2.00
N GLY A 29 -4.04 -4.48 2.14
CA GLY A 29 -4.80 -4.59 3.38
C GLY A 29 -6.30 -4.63 3.17
N ARG A 30 -7.04 -4.89 4.25
CA ARG A 30 -8.52 -5.01 4.25
C ARG A 30 -9.26 -3.69 4.46
N SER A 31 -8.56 -2.63 4.86
CA SER A 31 -9.12 -1.30 5.06
C SER A 31 -8.10 -0.20 4.81
N SER A 32 -8.56 1.01 4.52
CA SER A 32 -7.70 2.20 4.38
C SER A 32 -6.88 2.47 5.65
N THR A 33 -7.47 2.28 6.83
CA THR A 33 -6.78 2.43 8.12
C THR A 33 -5.62 1.45 8.26
N GLN A 34 -5.82 0.18 7.87
CA GLN A 34 -4.75 -0.81 7.92
C GLN A 34 -3.62 -0.46 6.96
N VAL A 35 -3.95 -0.06 5.73
CA VAL A 35 -2.93 0.37 4.74
C VAL A 35 -2.13 1.55 5.28
N ARG A 36 -2.78 2.57 5.84
CA ARG A 36 -2.09 3.74 6.40
C ARG A 36 -1.19 3.38 7.59
N ALA A 37 -1.63 2.48 8.46
CA ALA A 37 -0.85 2.03 9.61
C ALA A 37 0.37 1.21 9.20
N GLY A 38 0.25 0.33 8.21
CA GLY A 38 1.35 -0.52 7.72
C GLY A 38 2.27 0.14 6.70
N LEU A 39 1.84 1.27 6.10
CA LEU A 39 2.53 1.89 4.97
C LEU A 39 3.99 2.22 5.29
N ALA A 40 4.25 2.89 6.41
CA ALA A 40 5.60 3.37 6.70
C ALA A 40 6.59 2.21 6.86
N GLN A 41 6.21 1.15 7.58
CA GLN A 41 7.06 -0.03 7.74
C GLN A 41 7.31 -0.71 6.39
N ALA A 42 6.24 -1.03 5.65
CA ALA A 42 6.38 -1.72 4.38
C ALA A 42 7.12 -0.89 3.33
N PHE A 43 7.02 0.44 3.37
CA PHE A 43 7.78 1.33 2.49
C PHE A 43 9.30 1.18 2.69
N PHE A 44 9.77 1.15 3.94
CA PHE A 44 11.21 0.97 4.22
C PHE A 44 11.68 -0.48 4.05
N GLU A 45 10.78 -1.46 4.13
CA GLU A 45 11.08 -2.87 3.82
C GLU A 45 11.15 -3.12 2.30
N VAL A 46 10.32 -2.46 1.50
CA VAL A 46 10.28 -2.63 0.03
C VAL A 46 11.36 -1.79 -0.64
N PHE A 47 11.62 -0.58 -0.16
CA PHE A 47 12.58 0.36 -0.73
C PHE A 47 13.76 0.54 0.23
N GLU A 48 14.70 -0.41 0.19
CA GLU A 48 15.85 -0.42 1.11
C GLU A 48 16.83 0.72 0.81
N ASP A 49 17.02 1.08 -0.46
CA ASP A 49 17.96 2.12 -0.89
C ASP A 49 17.34 3.53 -0.83
N ASP A 50 18.15 4.53 -0.46
CA ASP A 50 17.76 5.94 -0.51
C ASP A 50 17.54 6.40 -1.97
N GLU A 51 18.35 5.92 -2.93
CA GLU A 51 18.24 6.31 -4.36
C GLU A 51 16.89 5.90 -4.96
N GLU A 52 16.40 4.71 -4.61
CA GLU A 52 15.09 4.22 -5.06
C GLU A 52 13.95 5.04 -4.44
N ARG A 53 14.09 5.40 -3.15
CA ARG A 53 13.10 6.21 -2.43
C ARG A 53 12.98 7.63 -2.98
N GLU A 54 14.07 8.21 -3.46
CA GLU A 54 14.08 9.56 -4.07
C GLU A 54 13.31 9.63 -5.39
N GLN A 55 13.23 8.52 -6.13
CA GLN A 55 12.50 8.44 -7.40
C GLN A 55 10.97 8.39 -7.21
N ILE A 56 10.49 8.12 -6.00
CA ILE A 56 9.06 8.01 -5.71
C ILE A 56 8.44 9.40 -5.58
N LYS A 57 7.51 9.74 -6.48
CA LYS A 57 6.82 11.03 -6.46
C LYS A 57 5.63 11.06 -5.51
N THR A 58 4.88 9.98 -5.45
CA THR A 58 3.68 9.90 -4.61
C THR A 58 3.32 8.45 -4.31
N ILE A 59 2.46 8.27 -3.32
CA ILE A 59 1.88 6.96 -3.00
C ILE A 59 0.37 7.06 -3.18
N ALA A 60 -0.18 6.32 -4.15
CA ALA A 60 -1.61 6.25 -4.37
C ALA A 60 -2.26 5.23 -3.44
N LEU A 61 -3.25 5.67 -2.66
CA LEU A 61 -4.19 4.77 -1.99
C LEU A 61 -5.28 4.36 -2.98
N GLN A 62 -5.42 3.07 -3.22
CA GLN A 62 -6.40 2.52 -4.14
C GLN A 62 -7.29 1.50 -3.43
N ARG A 63 -8.52 1.37 -3.92
CA ARG A 63 -9.50 0.40 -3.44
C ARG A 63 -10.00 -0.45 -4.61
N TRP A 64 -10.09 -1.76 -4.42
CA TRP A 64 -10.75 -2.65 -5.36
C TRP A 64 -12.23 -2.33 -5.42
N HIS A 65 -12.74 -2.13 -6.62
CA HIS A 65 -14.13 -1.83 -6.88
C HIS A 65 -14.67 -2.76 -7.97
N GLY A 66 -15.77 -3.45 -7.67
CA GLY A 66 -16.39 -4.44 -8.55
C GLY A 66 -16.31 -5.86 -7.99
N ALA A 67 -16.59 -6.83 -8.85
CA ALA A 67 -16.53 -8.25 -8.50
C ALA A 67 -15.09 -8.68 -8.15
N PRO A 68 -14.89 -9.74 -7.36
CA PRO A 68 -13.55 -10.22 -7.01
C PRO A 68 -12.66 -10.58 -8.21
N ASP A 69 -13.26 -11.07 -9.28
CA ASP A 69 -12.61 -11.57 -10.51
C ASP A 69 -12.57 -10.56 -11.66
N ALA A 70 -13.49 -9.58 -11.67
CA ALA A 70 -13.67 -8.63 -12.77
C ALA A 70 -13.66 -7.15 -12.33
N GLY A 71 -13.23 -6.86 -11.11
CA GLY A 71 -13.12 -5.50 -10.61
C GLY A 71 -11.90 -4.74 -11.12
N LYS A 72 -11.70 -3.54 -10.57
CA LYS A 72 -10.54 -2.69 -10.85
C LYS A 72 -10.10 -1.93 -9.61
N TRP A 73 -8.81 -1.61 -9.56
CA TRP A 73 -8.26 -0.71 -8.55
C TRP A 73 -8.62 0.73 -8.89
N MET A 74 -9.37 1.38 -8.00
CA MET A 74 -9.78 2.78 -8.15
C MET A 74 -8.96 3.67 -7.22
N HIS A 75 -8.34 4.71 -7.77
CA HIS A 75 -7.69 5.75 -6.99
C HIS A 75 -8.66 6.38 -6.00
N GLN A 76 -8.21 6.53 -4.75
CA GLN A 76 -8.98 7.18 -3.69
C GLN A 76 -8.35 8.51 -3.29
N THR A 77 -7.06 8.50 -2.97
CA THR A 77 -6.30 9.70 -2.59
C THR A 77 -4.79 9.43 -2.63
N ASN A 78 -3.97 10.48 -2.60
CA ASN A 78 -2.54 10.38 -2.43
C ASN A 78 -2.15 10.41 -0.95
N LEU A 79 -1.13 9.63 -0.61
CA LEU A 79 -0.53 9.55 0.72
C LEU A 79 0.84 10.26 0.69
N ALA A 80 1.24 10.80 1.84
CA ALA A 80 2.56 11.35 2.00
C ALA A 80 3.62 10.24 1.87
N VAL A 81 4.67 10.51 1.12
CA VAL A 81 5.84 9.63 1.03
C VAL A 81 6.56 9.66 2.39
N PRO A 82 6.84 8.51 3.02
CA PRO A 82 7.58 8.47 4.27
C PRO A 82 9.02 9.02 4.09
N LEU A 83 9.28 10.24 4.57
CA LEU A 83 10.58 10.91 4.41
C LEU A 83 11.64 10.49 5.44
N LYS A 84 11.21 10.04 6.64
CA LYS A 84 12.10 9.59 7.72
C LYS A 84 11.42 8.49 8.52
N ALA A 85 12.14 7.40 8.77
CA ALA A 85 11.68 6.28 9.59
C ALA A 85 11.53 6.70 11.06
N LYS A 86 10.43 7.38 11.42
CA LYS A 86 9.91 7.34 12.78
C LYS A 86 8.87 6.24 12.85
N LEU A 87 9.35 4.99 12.85
CA LEU A 87 8.52 3.84 13.17
C LEU A 87 8.05 3.98 14.62
N VAL A 88 6.83 4.48 14.81
CA VAL A 88 6.16 4.40 16.12
C VAL A 88 5.53 3.02 16.19
N LYS A 89 6.15 2.10 16.95
CA LYS A 89 5.54 0.82 17.29
C LYS A 89 4.32 1.09 18.19
N SER A 90 3.12 0.77 17.71
CA SER A 90 1.98 0.57 18.60
C SER A 90 1.97 -0.89 19.05
N ALA A 91 2.14 -1.09 20.35
CA ALA A 91 2.11 -2.38 21.04
C ALA A 91 0.69 -2.96 21.10
#